data_AF-A0A6S6XGC2-F1
#
_entry.id   AF-A0A6S6XGC2-F1
#
_cell.length_a   1.000
_cell.length_b   1.000
_cell.length_c   1.000
_cell.angle_alpha   90.00
_cell.angle_beta   90.00
_cell.angle_gamma   90.00
#
_symmetry.space_group_name_H-M   'P 1'
#
loop_
_entity.id
_entity.type
_entity.pdbx_description
1 polymer ?
#
loop_
_entity_poly.entity_id
_entity_poly.type
_entity_poly.pdbx_seq_one_letter_code
_entity_poly.pdbx_strand_id
1 'polypeptide(L)'
;MKQSGIMRKLDKQGRIVIPIEARRVLGWTNNTPIEISQFGRYILLHQQGDGKAAPVELRRESPVLKELTERLGERSDKDIFLVLDLLHRLAETAEGSDGKYINVC
;
A
#
# COMPACT_ATOMS: atom_id res chain seq x y z
N MET A 1 7.18 -13.47 -19.60
CA MET A 1 8.33 -12.69 -19.10
C MET A 1 7.94 -12.22 -17.70
N LYS A 2 8.59 -12.72 -16.64
CA LYS A 2 8.27 -12.37 -15.25
C LYS A 2 8.82 -10.97 -14.97
N GLN A 3 7.98 -9.94 -14.86
CA GLN A 3 8.38 -8.66 -14.28
C GLN A 3 8.37 -8.81 -12.75
N SER A 4 9.36 -9.56 -12.22
CA SER A 4 9.71 -9.42 -10.81
C SER A 4 10.04 -7.95 -10.56
N GLY A 5 9.48 -7.35 -9.51
CA GLY A 5 9.68 -5.95 -9.15
C GLY A 5 11.15 -5.50 -9.24
N ILE A 6 11.37 -4.18 -9.42
CA ILE A 6 12.71 -3.64 -9.67
C ILE A 6 13.64 -3.96 -8.49
N MET A 7 14.59 -4.87 -8.71
CA MET A 7 15.55 -5.28 -7.69
C MET A 7 16.78 -4.38 -7.71
N ARG A 8 17.11 -3.79 -6.56
CA ARG A 8 18.39 -3.08 -6.34
C ARG A 8 19.07 -3.64 -5.11
N LYS A 9 20.41 -3.73 -5.19
CA LYS A 9 21.22 -4.10 -4.03
C LYS A 9 21.14 -2.98 -3.00
N LEU A 10 21.02 -3.37 -1.74
CA LEU A 10 21.20 -2.45 -0.62
C LEU A 10 22.66 -1.99 -0.60
N ASP A 11 22.87 -0.72 -0.35
CA ASP A 11 24.22 -0.18 -0.18
C ASP A 11 24.81 -0.62 1.17
N LYS A 12 26.13 -0.57 1.32
CA LYS A 12 26.87 -0.98 2.54
C LYS A 12 26.45 -0.21 3.80
N GLN A 13 25.88 0.97 3.63
CA GLN A 13 25.39 1.85 4.71
C GLN A 13 23.89 1.68 4.98
N GLY A 14 23.22 0.70 4.35
CA GLY A 14 21.77 0.52 4.48
C GLY A 14 20.93 1.50 3.66
N ARG A 15 21.53 2.21 2.70
CA ARG A 15 20.81 3.13 1.80
C ARG A 15 20.05 2.35 0.74
N ILE A 16 18.76 2.63 0.60
CA ILE A 16 17.90 2.06 -0.44
C ILE A 16 17.88 3.01 -1.63
N VAL A 17 18.23 2.49 -2.81
CA VAL A 17 18.20 3.27 -4.06
C VAL A 17 16.86 3.07 -4.74
N ILE A 18 16.04 4.11 -4.76
CA ILE A 18 14.80 4.14 -5.54
C ILE A 18 15.16 4.41 -7.01
N PRO A 19 14.79 3.53 -7.96
CA PRO A 19 15.02 3.72 -9.39
C PRO A 19 14.43 5.02 -9.92
N ILE A 20 15.06 5.62 -10.93
CA ILE A 20 14.62 6.91 -11.48
C ILE A 20 13.23 6.82 -12.11
N GLU A 21 12.87 5.67 -12.65
CA GLU A 21 11.56 5.39 -13.25
C GLU A 21 10.44 5.49 -12.21
N ALA A 22 10.65 4.86 -11.05
CA ALA A 22 9.70 4.90 -9.93
C ALA A 22 9.55 6.34 -9.41
N ARG A 23 10.67 7.07 -9.26
CA ARG A 23 10.63 8.48 -8.83
C ARG A 23 9.84 9.36 -9.79
N ARG A 24 10.02 9.20 -11.11
CA ARG A 24 9.27 9.96 -12.12
C ARG A 24 7.77 9.69 -12.06
N VAL A 25 7.37 8.43 -11.92
CA VAL A 25 5.96 8.05 -11.79
C VAL A 25 5.33 8.62 -10.53
N LEU A 26 6.07 8.62 -9.42
CA LEU A 26 5.63 9.15 -8.12
C LEU A 26 5.82 10.67 -7.96
N GLY A 27 6.40 11.35 -8.96
CA GLY A 27 6.71 12.79 -8.87
C GLY A 27 7.81 13.14 -7.86
N TRP A 28 8.57 12.17 -7.35
CA TRP A 28 9.62 12.40 -6.37
C TRP A 28 10.85 13.04 -7.02
N THR A 29 11.23 14.21 -6.50
CA THR A 29 12.41 14.97 -6.91
C THR A 29 13.54 14.79 -5.90
N ASN A 30 14.68 15.45 -6.14
CA ASN A 30 15.78 15.43 -5.17
C ASN A 30 15.33 16.13 -3.87
N ASN A 31 15.67 15.53 -2.73
CA ASN A 31 15.28 16.00 -1.38
C ASN A 31 13.77 16.02 -1.12
N THR A 32 12.94 15.31 -1.91
CA THR A 32 11.55 15.10 -1.54
C THR A 32 11.50 14.40 -0.16
N PRO A 33 10.78 14.96 0.82
CA PRO A 33 10.65 14.33 2.12
C PRO A 33 9.80 13.06 1.98
N ILE A 34 10.40 11.92 2.32
CA ILE A 34 9.76 10.61 2.29
C ILE A 34 9.54 10.16 3.72
N GLU A 35 8.29 9.81 4.01
CA GLU A 35 7.91 9.15 5.25
C GLU A 35 8.02 7.64 5.07
N ILE A 36 8.52 6.98 6.13
CA ILE A 36 8.79 5.56 6.15
C ILE A 36 7.91 4.95 7.24
N SER A 37 7.03 4.03 6.85
CA SER A 37 6.20 3.26 7.78
C SER A 37 6.44 1.77 7.60
N GLN A 38 6.30 1.03 8.70
CA GLN A 38 6.43 -0.42 8.70
C GLN A 38 5.04 -1.06 8.66
N PHE A 39 4.83 -1.96 7.71
CA PHE A 39 3.61 -2.77 7.62
C PHE A 39 3.98 -4.26 7.59
N GLY A 40 4.02 -4.86 8.78
CA GLY A 40 4.48 -6.24 8.95
C GLY A 40 5.92 -6.43 8.45
N ARG A 41 6.08 -7.22 7.39
CA ARG A 41 7.38 -7.49 6.74
C ARG A 41 7.75 -6.49 5.65
N TYR A 42 6.86 -5.55 5.33
CA TYR A 42 7.03 -4.57 4.27
C TYR A 42 7.37 -3.20 4.86
N ILE A 43 8.15 -2.44 4.11
CA ILE A 43 8.40 -1.02 4.37
C ILE A 43 7.62 -0.25 3.32
N LEU A 44 6.77 0.68 3.77
CA LEU A 44 6.02 1.57 2.92
C LEU A 44 6.73 2.92 2.87
N LEU A 45 6.85 3.46 1.67
CA LEU A 45 7.47 4.75 1.40
C LEU A 45 6.40 5.64 0.75
N HIS A 46 6.11 6.78 1.36
CA HIS A 46 5.19 7.76 0.81
C HIS A 46 5.74 9.18 0.99
N GLN A 47 5.25 10.12 0.19
CA GLN A 47 5.65 11.51 0.35
C GLN A 47 5.04 12.09 1.63
N GLN A 48 5.81 12.90 2.35
CA GLN A 48 5.32 13.55 3.56
C GLN A 48 4.14 14.49 3.23
N GLY A 49 3.05 14.36 3.98
CA GLY A 49 1.80 15.11 3.74
C GLY A 49 0.83 14.41 2.79
N ASP A 50 1.25 13.32 2.12
CA ASP A 50 0.37 12.44 1.36
C ASP A 50 -0.26 11.41 2.31
N GLY A 51 -1.05 11.91 3.26
CA GLY A 51 -1.70 11.11 4.31
C GLY A 51 -2.89 10.30 3.81
N LYS A 52 -3.29 10.48 2.55
CA LYS A 52 -4.31 9.66 1.89
C LYS A 52 -3.59 8.61 1.07
N ALA A 53 -3.70 7.35 1.48
CA ALA A 53 -3.24 6.24 0.66
C ALA A 53 -3.91 6.32 -0.71
N ALA A 54 -3.14 6.60 -1.76
CA ALA A 54 -3.64 6.56 -3.11
C ALA A 54 -4.23 5.15 -3.37
N PRO A 55 -5.40 5.05 -4.06
CA PRO A 55 -5.95 3.76 -4.44
C PRO A 55 -4.87 2.93 -5.14
N VAL A 56 -4.65 1.72 -4.65
CA VAL A 56 -3.62 0.84 -5.21
C VAL A 56 -4.04 0.46 -6.63
N GLU A 57 -3.31 0.93 -7.64
CA GLU A 57 -3.43 0.36 -8.98
C GLU A 57 -3.00 -1.11 -8.91
N LEU A 58 -3.96 -2.02 -9.04
CA LEU A 58 -3.71 -3.45 -9.07
C LEU A 58 -2.97 -3.82 -10.37
N ARG A 59 -1.66 -3.64 -10.38
CA ARG A 59 -0.81 -4.14 -11.47
C ARG A 59 -0.66 -5.64 -11.33
N ARG A 60 -0.76 -6.36 -12.45
CA ARG A 60 -0.85 -7.84 -12.55
C ARG A 60 0.28 -8.61 -11.87
N GLU A 61 1.36 -7.95 -11.45
CA GLU A 61 2.57 -8.58 -10.86
C GLU A 61 3.03 -7.91 -9.55
N SER A 62 2.10 -7.49 -8.68
CA SER A 62 2.44 -7.00 -7.34
C SER A 62 2.86 -8.15 -6.40
N PRO A 63 3.97 -8.03 -5.64
CA PRO A 63 4.36 -9.01 -4.62
C PRO A 63 3.25 -9.23 -3.58
N VAL A 64 2.55 -8.16 -3.24
CA VAL A 64 1.41 -8.17 -2.30
C VAL A 64 0.27 -9.00 -2.86
N LEU A 65 -0.04 -8.86 -4.16
CA LEU A 65 -1.08 -9.67 -4.81
C LEU A 65 -0.71 -11.15 -4.88
N LYS A 66 0.56 -11.46 -5.13
CA LYS A 66 1.04 -12.85 -5.14
C LYS A 66 0.84 -13.50 -3.76
N GLU A 67 1.29 -12.83 -2.70
CA GLU A 67 1.13 -13.30 -1.34
C GLU A 67 -0.36 -13.42 -0.94
N LEU A 68 -1.18 -12.43 -1.33
CA LEU A 68 -2.62 -12.47 -1.08
C LEU A 68 -3.28 -13.66 -1.76
N THR A 69 -2.97 -13.91 -3.04
CA THR A 69 -3.55 -15.01 -3.82
C THR A 69 -3.13 -16.36 -3.26
N GLU A 70 -1.87 -16.51 -2.87
CA GLU A 70 -1.36 -17.71 -2.19
C GLU A 70 -2.13 -17.97 -0.89
N ARG A 71 -2.26 -16.94 -0.03
CA ARG A 71 -2.97 -17.06 1.25
C ARG A 71 -4.47 -17.33 1.08
N LEU A 72 -5.12 -16.74 0.10
CA LEU A 72 -6.54 -16.96 -0.18
C LEU A 72 -6.79 -18.35 -0.77
N GLY A 73 -5.87 -18.88 -1.58
CA GLY A 73 -5.99 -20.22 -2.17
C GLY A 73 -5.93 -21.37 -1.15
N GLU A 74 -5.37 -21.13 0.04
CA GLU A 74 -5.32 -22.09 1.14
C GLU A 74 -6.56 -22.04 2.07
N ARG A 75 -7.56 -21.23 1.77
CA ARG A 75 -8.71 -20.97 2.66
C ARG A 75 -10.01 -21.48 2.08
N SER A 76 -10.99 -21.71 2.93
CA SER A 76 -12.30 -22.18 2.50
C SER A 76 -13.15 -21.02 1.96
N ASP A 77 -14.14 -21.33 1.12
CA ASP A 77 -15.07 -20.35 0.58
C ASP A 77 -15.76 -19.52 1.69
N LYS A 78 -16.03 -20.15 2.84
CA LYS A 78 -16.63 -19.49 4.02
C LYS A 78 -15.71 -18.43 4.61
N ASP A 79 -14.42 -18.73 4.69
CA ASP A 79 -13.42 -17.81 5.25
C ASP A 79 -13.23 -16.60 4.34
N ILE A 80 -13.20 -16.83 3.03
CA ILE A 80 -13.11 -15.75 2.02
C ILE A 80 -14.35 -14.85 2.12
N PHE A 81 -15.53 -15.45 2.24
CA PHE A 81 -16.78 -14.70 2.38
C PHE A 81 -16.81 -13.85 3.66
N LEU A 82 -16.34 -14.39 4.79
CA LEU A 82 -16.22 -13.64 6.04
C LEU A 82 -15.28 -12.43 5.88
N VAL A 83 -14.14 -12.60 5.22
CA VAL A 83 -13.21 -11.49 4.97
C VAL A 83 -13.86 -10.42 4.10
N LEU A 84 -14.60 -10.80 3.06
CA LEU A 84 -15.33 -9.86 2.21
C LEU A 84 -16.40 -9.09 2.99
N ASP A 85 -17.18 -9.77 3.83
CA ASP A 85 -18.18 -9.14 4.69
C ASP A 85 -17.55 -8.12 5.65
N LEU A 86 -16.43 -8.49 6.28
CA LEU A 86 -15.69 -7.57 7.16
C LEU A 86 -15.17 -6.34 6.40
N LEU A 87 -14.66 -6.51 5.17
CA LEU A 87 -14.21 -5.40 4.34
C LEU A 87 -15.34 -4.43 4.00
N HIS A 88 -16.52 -4.95 3.63
CA HIS A 88 -17.70 -4.12 3.36
C HIS A 88 -18.11 -3.29 4.58
N ARG A 89 -18.19 -3.91 5.75
CA ARG A 89 -18.55 -3.20 7.00
C ARG A 89 -17.54 -2.10 7.33
N LEU A 90 -16.25 -2.36 7.18
CA LEU A 90 -15.21 -1.36 7.43
C LEU A 90 -15.29 -0.18 6.45
N ALA A 91 -15.58 -0.45 5.17
CA ALA A 91 -15.75 0.61 4.17
C ALA A 91 -16.95 1.52 4.49
N GLU A 92 -18.10 0.94 4.85
CA GLU A 92 -19.30 1.69 5.24
C GLU A 92 -19.05 2.58 6.47
N THR A 93 -18.24 2.12 7.44
CA THR A 93 -17.88 2.93 8.61
C THR A 93 -16.95 4.10 8.29
N ALA A 94 -16.13 3.99 7.24
CA ALA A 94 -15.20 5.06 6.84
C ALA A 94 -15.94 6.22 6.15
N GLU A 95 -16.91 5.92 5.28
CA GLU A 95 -17.74 6.93 4.59
C GLU A 95 -18.63 7.74 5.55
N GLY A 96 -18.95 7.20 6.72
CA GLY A 96 -19.74 7.90 7.76
C GLY A 96 -18.98 8.97 8.57
N SER A 97 -17.66 9.11 8.38
CA SER A 97 -16.80 9.97 9.22
C SER A 97 -16.40 11.32 8.58
N ASP A 98 -16.57 11.50 7.27
CA ASP A 98 -16.20 12.73 6.55
C ASP A 98 -17.29 13.84 6.55
N GLY A 99 -18.36 13.67 7.34
CA GLY A 99 -19.57 14.51 7.23
C GLY A 99 -20.21 15.03 8.51
N LYS A 100 -19.51 15.07 9.66
CA LYS A 100 -20.12 15.59 10.90
C LYS A 100 -19.34 16.78 11.48
N TYR A 101 -19.62 17.97 10.95
CA TYR A 101 -19.45 19.21 11.71
C TYR A 101 -20.37 19.14 12.93
N ILE A 102 -19.83 18.72 14.07
CA ILE A 102 -20.45 18.98 15.37
C ILE A 102 -20.10 20.42 15.74
N ASN A 103 -21.06 21.32 15.48
CA ASN A 103 -21.04 22.66 16.04
C ASN A 103 -21.26 22.50 17.55
N VAL A 104 -20.21 22.75 18.34
CA VAL A 104 -20.32 22.81 19.80
C VAL A 104 -20.45 24.28 20.15
N CYS A 105 -21.63 24.64 20.66
CA CYS A 105 -21.96 25.95 21.21
C CYS A 105 -21.00 26.38 22.32
#